data_AF-Q0YSS2-F1
#
_entry.id   AF-Q0YSS2-F1
#
_cell.length_a   1.000
_cell.length_b   1.000
_cell.length_c   1.000
_cell.angle_alpha   90.00
_cell.angle_beta   90.00
_cell.angle_gamma   90.00
#
_symmetry.space_group_name_H-M   'P 1'
#
loop_
_entity.id
_entity.type
_entity.pdbx_description
1 polymer ?
#
loop_
_entity_poly.entity_id
_entity_poly.type
_entity_poly.pdbx_seq_one_letter_code
_entity_poly.pdbx_strand_id
1 'polypeptide(L)' 'MGTNKVKAYYDEAYPPVPSASTLYWRKNLLWQLVRFVILNVKMLRIVAGGHS' A
#
# COMPACT_ATOMS: atom_id res chain seq x y z
N MET A 1 15.81 -37.76 16.98
CA MET A 1 16.28 -36.48 16.39
C MET A 1 15.06 -35.62 16.12
N GLY A 2 14.86 -34.57 16.93
CA GLY A 2 13.70 -33.68 16.83
C GLY A 2 13.75 -32.88 15.52
N THR A 3 12.65 -32.93 14.77
CA THR A 3 12.46 -32.20 13.52
C THR A 3 12.23 -30.72 13.85
N ASN A 4 13.31 -29.98 14.06
CA ASN A 4 13.28 -28.52 14.10
C ASN A 4 12.96 -27.99 12.69
N LYS A 5 11.68 -28.01 12.34
CA LYS A 5 11.15 -27.30 11.17
C LYS A 5 11.25 -25.81 11.47
N VAL A 6 12.43 -25.24 11.28
CA VAL A 6 12.56 -23.79 11.09
C VAL A 6 11.58 -23.48 9.97
N LYS A 7 10.51 -22.75 10.30
CA LYS A 7 9.37 -22.44 9.44
C LYS A 7 9.90 -21.56 8.31
N ALA A 8 10.58 -22.19 7.35
CA ALA A 8 11.11 -21.56 6.15
C ALA A 8 9.94 -20.82 5.53
N TYR A 9 10.15 -19.52 5.29
CA TYR A 9 9.25 -18.61 4.62
C TYR A 9 8.49 -19.36 3.52
N TYR A 10 7.28 -19.80 3.81
CA TYR A 10 6.43 -20.48 2.83
C TYR A 10 6.14 -19.47 1.73
N ASP A 11 5.97 -19.92 0.48
CA ASP A 11 5.56 -19.06 -0.64
C ASP A 11 4.23 -18.31 -0.36
N GLU A 12 3.44 -18.77 0.61
CA GLU A 12 2.23 -18.09 1.11
C GLU A 12 2.52 -16.78 1.87
N ALA A 13 3.76 -16.61 2.37
CA ALA A 13 4.25 -15.36 2.95
C ALA A 13 4.85 -14.43 1.88
N TYR A 14 4.94 -14.89 0.62
CA TYR A 14 5.35 -14.03 -0.47
C TYR A 14 4.17 -13.13 -0.86
N PRO A 15 4.35 -11.80 -0.88
CA PRO A 15 3.27 -10.91 -1.28
C PRO A 15 2.82 -11.29 -2.70
N PRO A 16 1.51 -11.36 -2.98
CA PRO A 16 1.03 -11.66 -4.30
C PRO A 16 1.62 -10.64 -5.27
N VAL A 17 2.32 -11.14 -6.29
CA VAL A 17 2.89 -10.26 -7.31
C VAL A 17 1.75 -9.45 -7.93
N PRO A 18 1.89 -8.12 -8.02
CA PRO A 18 0.80 -7.28 -8.47
C PRO A 18 0.42 -7.68 -9.89
N SER A 19 -0.87 -7.93 -10.09
CA SER A 19 -1.42 -8.19 -11.41
C SER A 19 -1.17 -7.00 -12.35
N ALA A 20 -1.20 -7.23 -13.66
CA ALA A 20 -1.02 -6.18 -14.66
C ALA A 20 -1.97 -4.99 -14.46
N SER A 21 -3.21 -5.26 -14.01
CA SER A 21 -4.18 -4.20 -13.66
C SER A 21 -3.73 -3.38 -12.45
N THR A 22 -3.21 -4.02 -11.41
CA THR A 22 -2.66 -3.33 -10.22
C THR A 22 -1.48 -2.44 -10.61
N LEU A 23 -0.61 -2.91 -11.51
CA LEU A 23 0.53 -2.14 -12.03
C LEU A 23 0.08 -0.96 -12.90
N TYR A 24 -0.96 -1.12 -13.72
CA TYR A 24 -1.51 -0.05 -14.56
C TYR A 24 -1.99 1.13 -13.73
N TRP A 25 -2.84 0.88 -12.73
CA TRP A 25 -3.32 1.92 -11.82
C TRP A 25 -2.19 2.52 -10.98
N ARG A 26 -1.16 1.73 -10.66
CA ARG A 26 0.01 2.23 -9.93
C ARG A 26 0.88 3.15 -10.78
N LYS A 27 0.99 2.94 -12.09
CA LYS A 27 1.80 3.76 -13.02
C LYS A 27 1.05 4.94 -13.63
N ASN A 28 -0.28 4.95 -13.55
CA ASN A 28 -1.08 6.01 -14.14
C ASN A 28 -0.84 7.36 -13.42
N LEU A 29 -0.16 8.28 -14.10
CA LEU A 29 0.21 9.60 -13.56
C LEU A 29 -1.00 10.48 -13.25
N LEU A 30 -2.05 10.45 -14.08
CA LEU A 30 -3.27 11.22 -13.83
C LEU A 30 -3.96 10.72 -12.54
N TRP A 31 -4.01 9.40 -12.36
CA TRP A 31 -4.57 8.80 -11.14
C TRP A 31 -3.71 9.08 -9.90
N GLN A 32 -2.38 9.09 -10.04
CA GLN A 32 -1.48 9.48 -8.97
C GLN A 32 -1.68 10.94 -8.55
N LEU A 33 -1.87 11.87 -9.49
CA LEU A 33 -2.15 13.28 -9.19
C LEU A 33 -3.45 13.45 -8.42
N VAL A 34 -4.53 12.78 -8.83
CA VAL A 34 -5.81 12.80 -8.10
C VAL A 34 -5.64 12.31 -6.66
N ARG A 35 -4.94 11.18 -6.47
CA ARG A 35 -4.66 10.65 -5.12
C ARG A 35 -3.79 11.59 -4.30
N PHE A 36 -2.82 12.25 -4.92
CA PHE A 36 -1.99 13.26 -4.26
C PHE A 36 -2.85 14.42 -3.74
N VAL A 37 -3.73 14.99 -4.57
CA VAL A 37 -4.61 16.08 -4.14
C VAL A 37 -5.52 15.64 -2.99
N ILE A 38 -6.19 14.49 -3.12
CA ILE A 38 -7.11 13.99 -2.09
C ILE A 38 -6.39 13.78 -0.75
N LEU A 39 -5.19 13.20 -0.77
CA LEU A 39 -4.41 12.95 0.44
C LEU A 39 -4.00 14.25 1.13
N ASN A 40 -3.51 15.23 0.36
CA ASN A 40 -3.11 16.53 0.89
C ASN A 40 -4.29 17.30 1.47
N VAL A 41 -5.45 17.30 0.78
CA VAL A 41 -6.68 17.91 1.30
C VAL A 41 -7.14 17.24 2.60
N LYS A 42 -7.06 15.91 2.68
CA LYS A 42 -7.43 15.17 3.90
C LYS A 42 -6.48 15.49 5.06
N MET A 43 -5.18 15.59 4.80
CA MET A 43 -4.18 16.03 5.80
C MET A 43 -4.47 17.45 6.29
N LEU A 44 -4.70 18.39 5.37
CA LEU A 44 -5.10 19.77 5.70
C LEU A 44 -6.35 19.81 6.56
N ARG A 45 -7.37 19.00 6.25
CA ARG A 45 -8.60 18.90 7.05
C ARG A 45 -8.34 18.40 8.48
N ILE A 46 -7.49 17.39 8.63
CA ILE A 46 -7.12 16.86 9.96
C ILE A 46 -6.36 17.91 10.75
N VAL A 47 -5.39 18.59 10.13
CA VAL A 47 -4.62 19.65 10.78
C VAL A 47 -5.51 20.84 11.16
N ALA A 48 -6.37 21.31 10.25
CA ALA A 48 -7.28 22.41 10.51
C ALA A 48 -8.35 22.07 11.57
N GLY A 49 -8.86 20.84 11.56
CA GLY A 49 -9.84 20.37 12.54
C GLY A 49 -9.27 20.01 13.91
N GLY A 50 -7.95 19.75 14.00
CA GLY A 50 -7.26 19.48 15.27
C GLY A 50 -6.85 20.73 16.06
N HIS A 51 -7.04 21.92 15.48
CA HIS A 51 -6.80 23.23 16.12
C HIS A 51 -8.09 23.85 16.69
N SER A 52 -9.07 23.04 17.11
CA SER A 52 -10.28 23.45 17.85
C SER A 52 -10.48 22.60 19.08
#